data_AF-A0A4Q6AQH2-F1
#
_entry.id   AF-A0A4Q6AQH2-F1
#
_cell.length_a   1.000
_cell.length_b   1.000
_cell.length_c   1.000
_cell.angle_alpha   90.00
_cell.angle_beta   90.00
_cell.angle_gamma   90.00
#
_symmetry.space_group_name_H-M   'P 1'
#
loop_
_entity.id
_entity.type
_entity.pdbx_description
1 polymer ?
#
loop_
_entity_poly.entity_id
_entity_poly.type
_entity_poly.pdbx_seq_one_letter_code
_entity_poly.pdbx_strand_id
1 'polypeptide(L)'
;MLRRTLALVCLAPLSLWFGGCASYNDQVRDMASAYRVGNYTLALETFEKSDIKTSDRNRLLYYLEKGTIEDRLSSRKESRSLWMKADKLADDLFTTSISKSAASFIYNDSAAPYGGEDYEKVAIHTMLAHSFLSDGMLDEARVEAAKINSKLNEINGFYEDNKNKYKDDAYARYLSAMIWESNGEADSAIVDYRAALKIYEGDYSKIFDVSPPNDLVRALYRLYLQRNRKDEASRLAEAYKGLNLSDMKKDTASIAVIHEVGIINEKKQQSFLLPLGEVIRISFPVIRKQSVAVRQTGFRLNEGLFSPGELAQNFNSIAYESLEDRRLR
;
A
#
# COMPACT_ATOMS: atom_id res chain seq x y z
N MET A 1 -67.14 24.92 21.70
CA MET A 1 -66.84 24.32 20.37
C MET A 1 -65.37 24.57 20.04
N LEU A 2 -64.50 23.59 20.36
CA LEU A 2 -63.07 23.63 20.06
C LEU A 2 -62.85 23.22 18.58
N ARG A 3 -62.24 24.07 17.76
CA ARG A 3 -61.68 23.67 16.46
C ARG A 3 -60.18 23.48 16.60
N ARG A 4 -59.76 22.22 16.67
CA ARG A 4 -58.35 21.79 16.53
C ARG A 4 -57.99 21.81 15.04
N THR A 5 -57.09 22.70 14.64
CA THR A 5 -56.40 22.62 13.36
C THR A 5 -55.29 21.57 13.47
N LEU A 6 -55.47 20.41 12.82
CA LEU A 6 -54.40 19.44 12.62
C LEU A 6 -53.39 20.03 11.63
N ALA A 7 -52.21 20.43 12.13
CA ALA A 7 -51.04 20.59 11.28
C ALA A 7 -50.49 19.18 10.98
N LEU A 8 -50.68 18.70 9.74
CA LEU A 8 -49.98 17.54 9.23
C LEU A 8 -48.49 17.94 9.05
N VAL A 9 -47.68 17.71 10.07
CA VAL A 9 -46.23 17.70 9.93
C VAL A 9 -45.90 16.38 9.25
N CYS A 10 -45.66 16.41 7.94
CA CYS A 10 -44.98 15.32 7.24
C CYS A 10 -43.58 15.18 7.85
N LEU A 11 -43.44 14.29 8.84
CA LEU A 11 -42.15 13.67 9.15
C LEU A 11 -41.74 12.85 7.92
N ALA A 12 -41.09 13.51 6.96
CA ALA A 12 -40.23 12.78 6.03
C ALA A 12 -39.16 12.10 6.89
N PRO A 13 -39.02 10.77 6.85
CA PRO A 13 -37.89 10.14 7.49
C PRO A 13 -36.66 10.64 6.73
N LEU A 14 -35.95 11.59 7.33
CA LEU A 14 -34.60 11.95 6.95
C LEU A 14 -33.73 10.73 7.35
N SER A 15 -33.84 9.66 6.56
CA SER A 15 -32.91 8.54 6.60
C SER A 15 -31.57 9.15 6.22
N LEU A 16 -30.78 9.54 7.21
CA LEU A 16 -29.39 9.90 6.99
C LEU A 16 -28.65 8.62 6.60
N TRP A 17 -28.35 8.51 5.31
CA TRP A 17 -27.52 7.45 4.72
C TRP A 17 -26.06 7.62 5.15
N PHE A 18 -25.75 7.34 6.42
CA PHE A 18 -24.38 7.26 6.91
C PHE A 18 -23.79 5.87 6.64
N GLY A 19 -23.61 5.53 5.36
CA GLY A 19 -23.23 4.17 4.92
C GLY A 19 -22.08 4.12 3.92
N GLY A 20 -21.08 4.99 4.00
CA GLY A 20 -20.02 5.09 2.98
C GLY A 20 -19.28 3.77 2.67
N CYS A 21 -18.80 3.06 3.69
CA CYS A 21 -18.08 1.79 3.48
C CYS A 21 -19.00 0.60 3.14
N ALA A 22 -20.20 0.54 3.74
CA ALA A 22 -21.18 -0.49 3.42
C ALA A 22 -21.65 -0.36 1.96
N SER A 23 -21.96 0.87 1.52
CA SER A 23 -22.38 1.16 0.15
C SER A 23 -21.28 0.86 -0.87
N TYR A 24 -20.00 1.14 -0.59
CA TYR A 24 -18.91 0.80 -1.49
C TYR A 24 -18.76 -0.72 -1.63
N ASN A 25 -18.64 -1.43 -0.50
CA ASN A 25 -18.44 -2.88 -0.50
C ASN A 25 -19.59 -3.62 -1.19
N ASP A 26 -20.83 -3.15 -1.00
CA ASP A 26 -21.99 -3.71 -1.68
C ASP A 26 -21.93 -3.48 -3.20
N GLN A 27 -21.51 -2.29 -3.64
CA GLN A 27 -21.37 -1.95 -5.07
C GLN A 27 -20.26 -2.75 -5.78
N VAL A 28 -19.18 -3.13 -5.09
CA VAL A 28 -18.08 -3.92 -5.66
C VAL A 28 -18.10 -5.40 -5.31
N ARG A 29 -19.14 -5.89 -4.62
CA ARG A 29 -19.13 -7.25 -4.06
C ARG A 29 -18.87 -8.33 -5.11
N ASP A 30 -19.52 -8.22 -6.27
CA ASP A 30 -19.40 -9.21 -7.34
C ASP A 30 -18.01 -9.15 -8.00
N MET A 31 -17.47 -7.93 -8.17
CA MET A 31 -16.08 -7.71 -8.60
C MET A 31 -15.10 -8.38 -7.62
N ALA A 32 -15.22 -8.08 -6.32
CA ALA A 32 -14.31 -8.60 -5.30
C ALA A 32 -14.37 -10.12 -5.19
N SER A 33 -15.56 -10.71 -5.35
CA SER A 33 -15.75 -12.15 -5.40
C SER A 33 -15.05 -12.79 -6.61
N ALA A 34 -15.24 -12.22 -7.80
CA ALA A 34 -14.59 -12.70 -9.02
C ALA A 34 -13.05 -12.56 -8.96
N TYR A 35 -12.55 -11.43 -8.44
CA TYR A 35 -11.13 -11.18 -8.27
C TYR A 35 -10.47 -12.20 -7.34
N ARG A 36 -11.11 -12.53 -6.20
CA ARG A 36 -10.59 -13.51 -5.22
C ARG A 36 -10.35 -14.90 -5.79
N VAL A 37 -11.16 -15.32 -6.74
CA VAL A 37 -11.04 -16.65 -7.38
C VAL A 37 -10.21 -16.60 -8.67
N GLY A 38 -9.57 -15.47 -8.96
CA GLY A 38 -8.72 -15.29 -10.14
C GLY A 38 -9.48 -15.09 -11.44
N ASN A 39 -10.80 -14.86 -11.42
CA ASN A 39 -11.58 -14.56 -12.61
C ASN A 39 -11.55 -13.05 -12.91
N TYR A 40 -10.40 -12.57 -13.35
CA TYR A 40 -10.16 -11.14 -13.57
C TYR A 40 -10.99 -10.56 -14.72
N THR A 41 -11.35 -11.37 -15.72
CA THR A 41 -12.23 -10.94 -16.81
C THR A 41 -13.64 -10.61 -16.28
N LEU A 42 -14.21 -11.50 -15.47
CA LEU A 42 -15.50 -11.24 -14.83
C LEU A 42 -15.41 -10.10 -13.80
N ALA A 43 -14.29 -10.00 -13.07
CA ALA A 43 -14.04 -8.89 -12.16
C ALA A 43 -14.10 -7.55 -12.92
N LEU A 44 -13.44 -7.45 -14.08
CA LEU A 44 -13.48 -6.24 -14.91
C LEU A 44 -14.90 -5.95 -15.41
N GLU A 45 -15.59 -6.95 -15.97
CA GLU A 45 -16.94 -6.79 -16.51
C GLU A 45 -17.94 -6.28 -15.46
N THR A 46 -17.91 -6.87 -14.26
CA THR A 46 -18.77 -6.47 -13.15
C THR A 46 -18.39 -5.10 -12.60
N PHE A 47 -17.09 -4.80 -12.52
CA PHE A 47 -16.61 -3.49 -12.06
C PHE A 47 -17.03 -2.35 -12.98
N GLU A 48 -16.96 -2.54 -14.30
CA GLU A 48 -17.35 -1.52 -15.27
C GLU A 48 -18.86 -1.21 -15.29
N LYS A 49 -19.68 -2.14 -14.80
CA LYS A 49 -21.12 -1.98 -14.61
C LYS A 49 -21.49 -1.31 -13.28
N SER A 50 -20.55 -1.19 -12.35
CA SER A 50 -20.79 -0.58 -11.04
C SER A 50 -20.95 0.94 -11.12
N ASP A 51 -21.77 1.50 -10.24
CA ASP A 51 -21.98 2.95 -10.12
C ASP A 51 -20.73 3.72 -9.66
N ILE A 52 -19.69 3.01 -9.19
CA ILE A 52 -18.41 3.62 -8.79
C ILE A 52 -17.72 4.30 -9.97
N LYS A 53 -17.95 3.81 -11.19
CA LYS A 53 -17.37 4.39 -12.42
C LYS A 53 -17.72 5.88 -12.59
N THR A 54 -18.93 6.28 -12.19
CA THR A 54 -19.44 7.66 -12.30
C THR A 54 -19.39 8.42 -10.97
N SER A 55 -18.89 7.79 -9.91
CA SER A 55 -18.76 8.41 -8.59
C SER A 55 -17.53 9.30 -8.51
N ASP A 56 -17.74 10.62 -8.42
CA ASP A 56 -16.65 11.58 -8.17
C ASP A 56 -15.94 11.29 -6.84
N ARG A 57 -16.71 10.87 -5.82
CA ARG A 57 -16.19 10.55 -4.50
C ARG A 57 -15.22 9.36 -4.51
N ASN A 58 -15.56 8.32 -5.28
CA ASN A 58 -14.79 7.07 -5.34
C ASN A 58 -13.86 7.04 -6.54
N ARG A 59 -13.58 8.19 -7.17
CA ARG A 59 -12.83 8.23 -8.42
C ARG A 59 -11.40 7.70 -8.28
N LEU A 60 -10.74 7.97 -7.16
CA LEU A 60 -9.43 7.40 -6.86
C LEU A 60 -9.50 5.87 -6.76
N LEU A 61 -10.44 5.34 -5.96
CA LEU A 61 -10.67 3.90 -5.84
C LEU A 61 -10.95 3.26 -7.20
N TYR A 62 -11.76 3.92 -8.05
CA TYR A 62 -12.01 3.43 -9.40
C TYR A 62 -10.73 3.23 -10.21
N TYR A 63 -9.80 4.19 -10.18
CA TYR A 63 -8.52 4.05 -10.90
C TYR A 63 -7.61 2.99 -10.29
N LEU A 64 -7.53 2.91 -8.96
CA LEU A 64 -6.71 1.91 -8.26
C LEU A 64 -7.20 0.48 -8.56
N GLU A 65 -8.49 0.23 -8.37
CA GLU A 65 -9.11 -1.09 -8.56
C GLU A 65 -9.06 -1.52 -10.02
N LYS A 66 -9.49 -0.64 -10.95
CA LYS A 66 -9.43 -0.97 -12.39
C LYS A 66 -7.98 -1.20 -12.84
N GLY A 67 -7.04 -0.35 -12.39
CA GLY A 67 -5.62 -0.52 -12.72
C GLY A 67 -5.09 -1.89 -12.29
N THR A 68 -5.43 -2.32 -11.07
CA THR A 68 -5.06 -3.64 -10.55
C THR A 68 -5.69 -4.78 -11.35
N ILE A 69 -6.97 -4.69 -11.70
CA ILE A 69 -7.63 -5.74 -12.50
C ILE A 69 -6.99 -5.84 -13.90
N GLU A 70 -6.75 -4.72 -14.56
CA GLU A 70 -6.11 -4.65 -15.88
C GLU A 70 -4.67 -5.22 -15.83
N ASP A 71 -3.93 -4.96 -14.75
CA ASP A 71 -2.61 -5.55 -14.54
C ASP A 71 -2.66 -7.08 -14.44
N ARG A 72 -3.62 -7.63 -13.70
CA ARG A 72 -3.85 -9.08 -13.62
C ARG A 72 -4.30 -9.71 -14.94
N LEU A 73 -4.87 -8.91 -15.83
CA LEU A 73 -5.20 -9.29 -17.21
C LEU A 73 -4.02 -9.10 -18.19
N SER A 74 -2.84 -8.69 -17.70
CA SER A 74 -1.67 -8.33 -18.52
C SER A 74 -1.88 -7.13 -19.46
N SER A 75 -2.94 -6.33 -19.26
CA SER A 75 -3.18 -5.05 -19.93
C SER A 75 -2.31 -3.94 -19.33
N ARG A 76 -0.98 -4.11 -19.39
CA ARG A 76 -0.03 -3.27 -18.65
C ARG A 76 -0.04 -1.79 -19.05
N LYS A 77 -0.35 -1.47 -20.31
CA LYS A 77 -0.41 -0.08 -20.76
C LYS A 77 -1.61 0.64 -20.13
N GLU A 78 -2.74 -0.05 -20.09
CA GLU A 78 -3.99 0.41 -19.49
C GLU A 78 -3.83 0.55 -17.98
N SER A 79 -3.26 -0.45 -17.29
CA SER A 79 -3.00 -0.39 -15.84
C SER A 79 -2.09 0.78 -15.47
N ARG A 80 -0.97 0.98 -16.18
CA ARG A 80 -0.08 2.14 -15.98
C ARG A 80 -0.81 3.46 -16.19
N SER A 81 -1.61 3.58 -17.26
CA SER A 81 -2.40 4.79 -17.52
C SER A 81 -3.37 5.10 -16.38
N LEU A 82 -4.00 4.08 -15.80
CA LEU A 82 -4.92 4.22 -14.67
C LEU A 82 -4.19 4.60 -13.39
N TRP A 83 -3.08 3.96 -13.06
CA TRP A 83 -2.28 4.29 -11.87
C TRP A 83 -1.63 5.68 -11.96
N MET A 84 -1.19 6.13 -13.13
CA MET A 84 -0.73 7.52 -13.32
C MET A 84 -1.85 8.56 -13.12
N LYS A 85 -3.09 8.21 -13.49
CA LYS A 85 -4.26 9.06 -13.18
C LYS A 85 -4.60 9.03 -11.69
N ALA A 86 -4.42 7.88 -11.03
CA ALA A 86 -4.60 7.74 -9.59
C ALA A 86 -3.58 8.59 -8.83
N ASP A 87 -2.30 8.54 -9.21
CA ASP A 87 -1.20 9.34 -8.66
C ASP A 87 -1.55 10.84 -8.66
N LYS A 88 -1.86 11.38 -9.85
CA LYS A 88 -2.25 12.78 -10.01
C LYS A 88 -3.46 13.16 -9.16
N LEU A 89 -4.50 12.32 -9.15
CA LEU A 89 -5.71 12.59 -8.39
C LEU A 89 -5.47 12.54 -6.87
N ALA A 90 -4.62 11.63 -6.40
CA ALA A 90 -4.25 11.54 -4.99
C ALA A 90 -3.55 12.83 -4.53
N ASP A 91 -2.63 13.36 -5.34
CA ASP A 91 -1.93 14.62 -5.05
C ASP A 91 -2.86 15.85 -5.04
N ASP A 92 -3.78 15.92 -6.00
CA ASP A 92 -4.80 16.99 -6.06
C ASP A 92 -5.72 16.97 -4.82
N LEU A 93 -6.17 15.78 -4.41
CA LEU A 93 -7.02 15.59 -3.24
C LEU A 93 -6.27 15.88 -1.94
N PHE A 94 -5.00 15.48 -1.84
CA PHE A 94 -4.15 15.73 -0.69
C PHE A 94 -3.91 17.24 -0.49
N THR A 95 -3.54 17.96 -1.56
CA THR A 95 -3.34 19.42 -1.55
C THR A 95 -4.62 20.16 -1.13
N THR A 96 -5.77 19.71 -1.62
CA THR A 96 -7.08 20.27 -1.27
C THR A 96 -7.41 20.05 0.21
N SER A 97 -7.13 18.86 0.75
CA SER A 97 -7.36 18.52 2.16
C SER A 97 -6.57 19.42 3.11
N ILE A 98 -5.28 19.65 2.82
CA ILE A 98 -4.42 20.56 3.59
C ILE A 98 -4.98 21.99 3.57
N SER A 99 -5.32 22.48 2.38
CA SER A 99 -5.85 23.84 2.20
C SER A 99 -7.16 24.07 2.98
N LYS A 100 -8.02 23.04 3.05
CA LYS A 100 -9.29 23.09 3.80
C LYS A 100 -9.10 22.94 5.31
N SER A 101 -8.13 22.14 5.75
CA SER A 101 -7.80 21.93 7.17
C SER A 101 -7.29 23.21 7.84
N ALA A 102 -6.64 24.11 7.09
CA ALA A 102 -6.26 25.45 7.56
C ALA A 102 -7.44 26.43 7.65
N ALA A 103 -8.57 26.16 6.99
CA ALA A 103 -9.69 27.10 6.85
C ALA A 103 -10.90 26.82 7.75
N SER A 104 -11.18 25.57 8.18
CA SER A 104 -12.33 25.31 9.09
C SER A 104 -12.46 23.84 9.49
N PHE A 105 -12.42 23.56 10.80
CA PHE A 105 -12.66 22.26 11.43
C PHE A 105 -14.13 21.79 11.43
N ILE A 106 -14.99 22.35 10.57
CA ILE A 106 -16.43 22.05 10.59
C ILE A 106 -16.88 21.72 9.17
N TYR A 107 -16.68 20.48 8.73
CA TYR A 107 -17.62 19.84 7.80
C TYR A 107 -17.47 18.31 7.80
N ASN A 108 -18.61 17.64 7.90
CA ASN A 108 -18.82 16.20 7.94
C ASN A 108 -17.97 15.41 6.91
N ASP A 109 -17.01 14.63 7.42
CA ASP A 109 -16.01 13.83 6.68
C ASP A 109 -16.63 12.74 5.77
N SER A 110 -17.92 12.42 5.94
CA SER A 110 -18.57 11.33 5.21
C SER A 110 -18.94 11.63 3.75
N ALA A 111 -18.68 12.84 3.23
CA ALA A 111 -19.01 13.24 1.84
C ALA A 111 -17.78 13.61 0.99
N ALA A 112 -16.59 13.71 1.58
CA ALA A 112 -15.38 14.06 0.85
C ALA A 112 -14.94 12.93 -0.09
N PRO A 113 -14.32 13.26 -1.26
CA PRO A 113 -13.67 12.27 -2.10
C PRO A 113 -12.60 11.50 -1.31
N TYR A 114 -12.47 10.21 -1.60
CA TYR A 114 -11.45 9.37 -0.97
C TYR A 114 -10.06 9.77 -1.48
N GLY A 115 -9.21 10.30 -0.58
CA GLY A 115 -7.86 10.79 -0.90
C GLY A 115 -6.73 9.75 -0.88
N GLY A 116 -7.05 8.49 -0.55
CA GLY A 116 -6.06 7.41 -0.41
C GLY A 116 -5.33 7.43 0.93
N GLU A 117 -5.07 6.24 1.48
CA GLU A 117 -4.17 6.11 2.64
C GLU A 117 -2.71 6.30 2.19
N ASP A 118 -1.82 6.69 3.11
CA ASP A 118 -0.43 7.01 2.76
C ASP A 118 0.34 5.83 2.17
N TYR A 119 0.06 4.60 2.63
CA TYR A 119 0.65 3.39 2.03
C TYR A 119 0.13 3.13 0.61
N GLU A 120 -1.10 3.52 0.28
CA GLU A 120 -1.67 3.34 -1.06
C GLU A 120 -0.98 4.28 -2.05
N LYS A 121 -0.67 5.52 -1.64
CA LYS A 121 0.07 6.49 -2.46
C LYS A 121 1.46 5.98 -2.82
N VAL A 122 2.18 5.36 -1.87
CA VAL A 122 3.48 4.72 -2.13
C VAL A 122 3.30 3.46 -3.00
N ALA A 123 2.23 2.69 -2.78
CA ALA A 123 1.94 1.49 -3.55
C ALA A 123 1.70 1.79 -5.03
N ILE A 124 1.11 2.95 -5.39
CA ILE A 124 0.95 3.36 -6.80
C ILE A 124 2.28 3.31 -7.56
N HIS A 125 3.33 3.93 -7.02
CA HIS A 125 4.66 3.92 -7.64
C HIS A 125 5.33 2.55 -7.59
N THR A 126 5.08 1.79 -6.51
CA THR A 126 5.58 0.40 -6.38
C THR A 126 5.01 -0.48 -7.50
N MET A 127 3.70 -0.39 -7.77
CA MET A 127 3.03 -1.14 -8.83
C MET A 127 3.45 -0.68 -10.22
N LEU A 128 3.61 0.63 -10.44
CA LEU A 128 4.16 1.16 -11.69
C LEU A 128 5.58 0.64 -11.94
N ALA A 129 6.44 0.65 -10.92
CA ALA A 129 7.80 0.11 -11.00
C ALA A 129 7.81 -1.39 -11.35
N HIS A 130 7.00 -2.22 -10.65
CA HIS A 130 6.86 -3.64 -11.01
C HIS A 130 6.43 -3.84 -12.45
N SER A 131 5.44 -3.04 -12.88
CA SER A 131 4.93 -3.09 -14.24
C SER A 131 6.04 -2.76 -15.26
N PHE A 132 6.78 -1.67 -15.08
CA PHE A 132 7.87 -1.28 -15.98
C PHE A 132 9.00 -2.31 -16.00
N LEU A 133 9.41 -2.84 -14.85
CA LEU A 133 10.42 -3.89 -14.76
C LEU A 133 10.01 -5.15 -15.53
N SER A 134 8.72 -5.50 -15.53
CA SER A 134 8.19 -6.66 -16.26
C SER A 134 8.32 -6.55 -17.78
N ASP A 135 8.44 -5.33 -18.32
CA ASP A 135 8.67 -5.07 -19.75
C ASP A 135 10.14 -4.70 -20.05
N GLY A 136 11.04 -4.78 -19.07
CA GLY A 136 12.44 -4.36 -19.22
C GLY A 136 12.63 -2.84 -19.35
N MET A 137 11.62 -2.06 -18.99
CA MET A 137 11.59 -0.59 -19.08
C MET A 137 12.31 0.03 -17.87
N LEU A 138 13.63 -0.08 -17.86
CA LEU A 138 14.46 0.20 -16.69
C LEU A 138 14.55 1.69 -16.35
N ASP A 139 14.55 2.56 -17.36
CA ASP A 139 14.57 4.02 -17.21
C ASP A 139 13.24 4.54 -16.63
N GLU A 140 12.11 3.96 -17.02
CA GLU A 140 10.81 4.30 -16.46
C GLU A 140 10.65 3.79 -15.03
N ALA A 141 11.13 2.57 -14.73
CA ALA A 141 11.19 2.07 -13.36
C ALA A 141 12.05 2.98 -12.46
N ARG A 142 13.15 3.53 -13.00
CA ARG A 142 14.02 4.50 -12.32
C ARG A 142 13.28 5.78 -11.94
N VAL A 143 12.39 6.27 -12.80
CA VAL A 143 11.52 7.43 -12.47
C VAL A 143 10.63 7.10 -11.28
N GLU A 144 10.02 5.91 -11.26
CA GLU A 144 9.14 5.50 -10.17
C GLU A 144 9.92 5.27 -8.86
N ALA A 145 11.17 4.80 -8.91
CA ALA A 145 12.06 4.77 -7.74
C ALA A 145 12.31 6.16 -7.14
N ALA A 146 12.51 7.18 -7.99
CA ALA A 146 12.62 8.57 -7.53
C ALA A 146 11.31 9.06 -6.88
N LYS A 147 10.16 8.71 -7.46
CA LYS A 147 8.85 9.08 -6.93
C LYS A 147 8.52 8.39 -5.61
N ILE A 148 8.89 7.12 -5.43
CA ILE A 148 8.82 6.42 -4.14
C ILE A 148 9.53 7.24 -3.07
N ASN A 149 10.79 7.62 -3.32
CA ASN A 149 11.58 8.39 -2.37
C ASN A 149 10.97 9.78 -2.10
N SER A 150 10.49 10.47 -3.14
CA SER A 150 9.81 11.76 -3.00
C SER A 150 8.54 11.65 -2.14
N LYS A 151 7.70 10.65 -2.41
CA LYS A 151 6.43 10.45 -1.71
C LYS A 151 6.65 10.07 -0.25
N LEU A 152 7.64 9.21 0.04
CA LEU A 152 8.00 8.85 1.41
C LEU A 152 8.55 10.06 2.20
N ASN A 153 9.34 10.92 1.56
CA ASN A 153 9.83 12.15 2.19
C ASN A 153 8.68 13.14 2.46
N GLU A 154 7.76 13.28 1.52
CA GLU A 154 6.55 14.09 1.67
C GLU A 154 5.72 13.61 2.86
N ILE A 155 5.37 12.31 2.90
CA ILE A 155 4.62 11.69 3.99
C ILE A 155 5.30 11.94 5.33
N ASN A 156 6.61 11.68 5.44
CA ASN A 156 7.36 11.89 6.68
C ASN A 156 7.34 13.36 7.15
N GLY A 157 7.45 14.32 6.24
CA GLY A 157 7.45 15.75 6.57
C GLY A 157 6.13 16.24 7.17
N PHE A 158 5.00 15.59 6.87
CA PHE A 158 3.70 15.96 7.43
C PHE A 158 3.45 15.45 8.86
N TYR A 159 4.23 14.46 9.31
CA TYR A 159 3.99 13.75 10.57
C TYR A 159 5.13 13.93 11.60
N GLU A 160 5.97 14.96 11.46
CA GLU A 160 7.11 15.20 12.36
C GLU A 160 6.71 15.22 13.86
N ASP A 161 5.51 15.71 14.19
CA ASP A 161 4.97 15.77 15.56
C ASP A 161 3.96 14.65 15.91
N ASN A 162 3.42 13.92 14.92
CA ASN A 162 2.34 12.94 15.10
C ASN A 162 2.69 11.59 14.47
N LYS A 163 3.25 10.67 15.26
CA LYS A 163 3.81 9.39 14.85
C LYS A 163 2.77 8.46 14.21
N ASN A 164 2.52 8.57 12.91
CA ASN A 164 1.83 7.53 12.14
C ASN A 164 2.67 6.25 12.20
N LYS A 165 2.03 5.11 12.45
CA LYS A 165 2.71 3.80 12.43
C LYS A 165 3.33 3.52 11.05
N TYR A 166 2.66 3.95 9.98
CA TYR A 166 3.21 3.94 8.63
C TYR A 166 3.77 5.31 8.28
N LYS A 167 5.10 5.44 8.34
CA LYS A 167 5.83 6.67 8.01
C LYS A 167 6.85 6.45 6.88
N ASP A 168 7.31 5.22 6.73
CA ASP A 168 8.30 4.83 5.74
C ASP A 168 7.99 3.41 5.24
N ASP A 169 8.52 3.03 4.07
CA ASP A 169 8.28 1.72 3.47
C ASP A 169 9.57 0.96 3.14
N ALA A 170 9.83 -0.10 3.90
CA ALA A 170 11.02 -0.91 3.74
C ALA A 170 11.10 -1.63 2.38
N TYR A 171 9.96 -2.09 1.85
CA TYR A 171 9.94 -2.77 0.56
C TYR A 171 10.03 -1.79 -0.59
N ALA A 172 9.30 -0.67 -0.53
CA ALA A 172 9.38 0.33 -1.61
C ALA A 172 10.80 0.90 -1.74
N ARG A 173 11.51 1.12 -0.63
CA ARG A 173 12.94 1.47 -0.65
C ARG A 173 13.83 0.34 -1.14
N TYR A 174 13.55 -0.91 -0.75
CA TYR A 174 14.29 -2.06 -1.24
C TYR A 174 14.16 -2.22 -2.77
N LEU A 175 12.94 -2.05 -3.30
CA LEU A 175 12.66 -2.04 -4.72
C LEU A 175 13.38 -0.89 -5.43
N SER A 176 13.33 0.32 -4.86
CA SER A 176 14.06 1.48 -5.39
C SER A 176 15.56 1.21 -5.47
N ALA A 177 16.15 0.61 -4.44
CA ALA A 177 17.56 0.22 -4.42
C ALA A 177 17.92 -0.80 -5.51
N MET A 178 17.08 -1.82 -5.71
CA MET A 178 17.26 -2.78 -6.82
C MET A 178 17.21 -2.09 -8.18
N ILE A 179 16.33 -1.10 -8.35
CA ILE A 179 16.20 -0.33 -9.59
C ILE A 179 17.43 0.56 -9.81
N TRP A 180 17.88 1.30 -8.79
CA TRP A 180 19.11 2.10 -8.88
C TRP A 180 20.31 1.27 -9.26
N GLU A 181 20.47 0.13 -8.58
CA GLU A 181 21.55 -0.79 -8.84
C GLU A 181 21.51 -1.34 -10.26
N SER A 182 20.32 -1.72 -10.74
CA SER A 182 20.14 -2.21 -12.12
C SER A 182 20.47 -1.13 -13.17
N ASN A 183 20.30 0.15 -12.83
CA ASN A 183 20.69 1.30 -13.65
C ASN A 183 22.18 1.67 -13.50
N GLY A 184 22.98 0.91 -12.74
CA GLY A 184 24.39 1.21 -12.48
C GLY A 184 24.62 2.32 -11.45
N GLU A 185 23.57 2.78 -10.75
CA GLU A 185 23.64 3.84 -9.74
C GLU A 185 23.95 3.27 -8.36
N ALA A 186 25.16 2.73 -8.20
CA ALA A 186 25.58 2.04 -6.98
C ALA A 186 25.46 2.89 -5.70
N ASP A 187 25.77 4.19 -5.78
CA ASP A 187 25.74 5.06 -4.59
C ASP A 187 24.29 5.33 -4.15
N SER A 188 23.37 5.58 -5.09
CA SER A 188 21.92 5.69 -4.83
C SER A 188 21.36 4.38 -4.27
N ALA A 189 21.75 3.24 -4.85
CA ALA A 189 21.34 1.92 -4.38
C ALA A 189 21.78 1.66 -2.93
N ILE A 190 23.02 2.01 -2.58
CA ILE A 190 23.51 1.86 -1.20
C ILE A 190 22.68 2.71 -0.22
N VAL A 191 22.31 3.94 -0.60
CA VAL A 191 21.47 4.80 0.25
C VAL A 191 20.13 4.12 0.54
N ASP A 192 19.45 3.64 -0.49
CA ASP A 192 18.12 3.05 -0.35
C ASP A 192 18.15 1.66 0.31
N TYR A 193 19.15 0.82 0.02
CA TYR A 193 19.33 -0.46 0.73
C TYR A 193 19.57 -0.25 2.22
N ARG A 194 20.40 0.74 2.61
CA ARG A 194 20.62 1.06 4.03
C ARG A 194 19.36 1.56 4.71
N ALA A 195 18.60 2.40 4.03
CA ALA A 195 17.33 2.91 4.54
C ALA A 195 16.33 1.76 4.73
N ALA A 196 16.15 0.91 3.71
CA ALA A 196 15.31 -0.28 3.78
C ALA A 196 15.71 -1.21 4.94
N LEU A 197 17.00 -1.54 5.07
CA LEU A 197 17.52 -2.39 6.15
C LEU A 197 17.16 -1.83 7.53
N LYS A 198 17.41 -0.54 7.75
CA LYS A 198 17.11 0.14 9.01
C LYS A 198 15.61 0.10 9.34
N ILE A 199 14.74 0.22 8.34
CA ILE A 199 13.28 0.17 8.55
C ILE A 199 12.86 -1.25 8.93
N TYR A 200 13.37 -2.28 8.23
CA TYR A 200 13.13 -3.68 8.57
C TYR A 200 13.56 -4.02 10.00
N GLU A 201 14.79 -3.64 10.39
CA GLU A 201 15.32 -3.85 11.74
C GLU A 201 14.54 -3.08 12.83
N GLY A 202 13.84 -2.01 12.43
CA GLY A 202 13.10 -1.12 13.32
C GLY A 202 11.60 -1.44 13.34
N ASP A 203 10.82 -0.54 12.75
CA ASP A 203 9.36 -0.53 12.87
C ASP A 203 8.71 -1.70 12.13
N TYR A 204 9.30 -2.18 11.02
CA TYR A 204 8.71 -3.28 10.26
C TYR A 204 8.74 -4.60 11.01
N SER A 205 9.84 -4.94 11.66
CA SER A 205 9.91 -6.13 12.52
C SER A 205 8.95 -6.02 13.72
N LYS A 206 8.85 -4.84 14.34
CA LYS A 206 8.05 -4.64 15.56
C LYS A 206 6.54 -4.53 15.32
N ILE A 207 6.14 -3.85 14.25
CA ILE A 207 4.75 -3.47 13.98
C ILE A 207 4.13 -4.45 12.98
N PHE A 208 4.85 -4.79 11.92
CA PHE A 208 4.32 -5.57 10.80
C PHE A 208 4.75 -7.04 10.80
N ASP A 209 5.64 -7.45 11.70
CA ASP A 209 6.23 -8.79 11.78
C ASP A 209 6.95 -9.20 10.49
N VAL A 210 7.71 -8.26 9.92
CA VAL A 210 8.50 -8.47 8.70
C VAL A 210 9.98 -8.25 8.99
N SER A 211 10.78 -9.29 8.81
CA SER A 211 12.24 -9.25 8.99
C SER A 211 12.95 -8.79 7.70
N PRO A 212 14.19 -8.28 7.77
CA PRO A 212 14.96 -7.92 6.59
C PRO A 212 15.16 -9.15 5.68
N PRO A 213 14.89 -9.06 4.37
CA PRO A 213 15.26 -10.11 3.42
C PRO A 213 16.77 -10.33 3.42
N ASN A 214 17.23 -11.57 3.43
CA ASN A 214 18.67 -11.88 3.43
C ASN A 214 19.35 -11.38 2.15
N ASP A 215 18.64 -11.43 1.01
CA ASP A 215 19.17 -10.92 -0.26
C ASP A 215 19.40 -9.40 -0.27
N LEU A 216 18.63 -8.63 0.52
CA LEU A 216 18.90 -7.21 0.73
C LEU A 216 20.27 -7.02 1.38
N VAL A 217 20.53 -7.78 2.45
CA VAL A 217 21.79 -7.72 3.20
C VAL A 217 22.96 -8.12 2.31
N ARG A 218 22.79 -9.18 1.50
CA ARG A 218 23.78 -9.64 0.52
C ARG A 218 24.08 -8.59 -0.55
N ALA A 219 23.05 -7.95 -1.11
CA ALA A 219 23.21 -6.89 -2.11
C ALA A 219 23.97 -5.68 -1.53
N LEU A 220 23.57 -5.23 -0.35
CA LEU A 220 24.25 -4.11 0.33
C LEU A 220 25.71 -4.43 0.66
N TYR A 221 25.99 -5.63 1.16
CA TYR A 221 27.36 -6.08 1.43
C TYR A 221 28.20 -6.09 0.14
N ARG A 222 27.68 -6.67 -0.95
CA ARG A 222 28.37 -6.68 -2.25
C ARG A 222 28.68 -5.27 -2.72
N LEU A 223 27.72 -4.35 -2.65
CA LEU A 223 27.93 -2.96 -3.05
C LEU A 223 28.97 -2.25 -2.19
N TYR A 224 29.03 -2.51 -0.87
CA TYR A 224 30.11 -1.99 -0.04
C TYR A 224 31.49 -2.47 -0.51
N LEU A 225 31.64 -3.74 -0.86
CA LEU A 225 32.90 -4.26 -1.42
C LEU A 225 33.24 -3.60 -2.76
N GLN A 226 32.27 -3.46 -3.67
CA GLN A 226 32.47 -2.81 -4.97
C GLN A 226 32.91 -1.35 -4.83
N ARG A 227 32.39 -0.63 -3.83
CA ARG A 227 32.69 0.78 -3.56
C ARG A 227 33.83 0.98 -2.55
N ASN A 228 34.58 -0.06 -2.22
CA ASN A 228 35.72 -0.03 -1.28
C ASN A 228 35.36 0.48 0.14
N ARG A 229 34.13 0.24 0.59
CA ARG A 229 33.59 0.61 1.92
C ARG A 229 33.80 -0.53 2.91
N LYS A 230 35.07 -0.85 3.19
CA LYS A 230 35.47 -2.05 3.94
C LYS A 230 34.94 -2.06 5.38
N ASP A 231 34.96 -0.92 6.06
CA ASP A 231 34.51 -0.83 7.46
C ASP A 231 33.00 -1.08 7.59
N GLU A 232 32.20 -0.56 6.65
CA GLU A 232 30.77 -0.85 6.58
C GLU A 232 30.49 -2.31 6.22
N ALA A 233 31.25 -2.88 5.27
CA ALA A 233 31.13 -4.30 4.93
C ALA A 233 31.43 -5.20 6.14
N SER A 234 32.52 -4.94 6.87
CA SER A 234 32.89 -5.71 8.07
C SER A 234 31.84 -5.61 9.17
N ARG A 235 31.29 -4.41 9.43
CA ARG A 235 30.20 -4.23 10.41
C ARG A 235 28.93 -4.98 10.02
N LEU A 236 28.57 -4.94 8.73
CA LEU A 236 27.38 -5.65 8.24
C LEU A 236 27.56 -7.17 8.34
N ALA A 237 28.74 -7.68 7.99
CA ALA A 237 29.07 -9.10 8.11
C ALA A 237 29.03 -9.59 9.57
N GLU A 238 29.51 -8.79 10.52
CA GLU A 238 29.42 -9.13 11.95
C GLU A 238 27.97 -9.15 12.45
N ALA A 239 27.16 -8.13 12.07
CA ALA A 239 25.75 -8.06 12.44
C ALA A 239 24.94 -9.25 11.86
N TYR A 240 25.30 -9.72 10.67
CA TYR A 240 24.62 -10.80 9.94
C TYR A 240 25.50 -12.04 9.78
N LYS A 241 26.26 -12.41 10.82
CA LYS A 241 27.21 -13.55 10.80
C LYS A 241 26.60 -14.89 10.34
N GLY A 242 25.29 -15.08 10.52
CA GLY A 242 24.57 -16.27 10.07
C GLY A 242 24.43 -16.41 8.54
N LEU A 243 24.71 -15.35 7.77
CA LEU A 243 24.56 -15.34 6.30
C LEU A 243 25.84 -15.67 5.53
N ASN A 244 26.97 -15.90 6.20
CA ASN A 244 28.27 -16.21 5.59
C ASN A 244 28.66 -15.22 4.47
N LEU A 245 28.44 -13.91 4.70
CA LEU A 245 28.70 -12.86 3.70
C LEU A 245 30.16 -12.83 3.22
N SER A 246 31.11 -13.25 4.06
CA SER A 246 32.55 -13.22 3.78
C SER A 246 32.96 -14.00 2.53
N ASP A 247 32.19 -15.02 2.13
CA ASP A 247 32.48 -15.84 0.95
C ASP A 247 31.97 -15.20 -0.36
N MET A 248 31.22 -14.09 -0.27
CA MET A 248 30.65 -13.43 -1.43
C MET A 248 31.69 -12.64 -2.22
N LYS A 249 31.64 -12.78 -3.55
CA LYS A 249 32.46 -12.00 -4.48
C LYS A 249 31.78 -10.69 -4.84
N LYS A 250 32.58 -9.64 -5.04
CA LYS A 250 32.09 -8.32 -5.45
C LYS A 250 31.42 -8.31 -6.83
N ASP A 251 31.76 -9.23 -7.72
CA ASP A 251 31.28 -9.27 -9.11
C ASP A 251 30.12 -10.27 -9.33
N THR A 252 29.48 -10.74 -8.25
CA THR A 252 28.35 -11.67 -8.33
C THR A 252 27.11 -10.97 -8.88
N ALA A 253 26.53 -11.54 -9.94
CA ALA A 253 25.23 -11.14 -10.47
C ALA A 253 24.08 -11.80 -9.68
N SER A 254 22.93 -11.14 -9.64
CA SER A 254 21.72 -11.62 -8.95
C SER A 254 20.51 -11.48 -9.85
N ILE A 255 19.58 -12.42 -9.74
CA ILE A 255 18.25 -12.34 -10.35
C ILE A 255 17.25 -12.23 -9.20
N ALA A 256 16.49 -11.15 -9.17
CA ALA A 256 15.40 -10.97 -8.23
C ALA A 256 14.09 -11.49 -8.84
N VAL A 257 13.39 -12.36 -8.12
CA VAL A 257 12.05 -12.83 -8.49
C VAL A 257 11.07 -12.28 -7.47
N ILE A 258 10.21 -11.37 -7.91
CA ILE A 258 9.15 -10.78 -7.07
C ILE A 258 7.86 -11.54 -7.34
N HIS A 259 7.20 -12.00 -6.28
CA HIS A 259 5.93 -12.72 -6.36
C HIS A 259 4.93 -12.13 -5.38
N GLU A 260 3.83 -11.62 -5.91
CA GLU A 260 2.72 -11.07 -5.13
C GLU A 260 1.67 -12.15 -4.88
N VAL A 261 1.25 -12.30 -3.61
CA VAL A 261 0.25 -13.31 -3.25
C VAL A 261 -0.78 -12.76 -2.28
N GLY A 262 -2.04 -13.10 -2.53
CA GLY A 262 -3.17 -12.74 -1.68
C GLY A 262 -3.77 -11.38 -2.01
N ILE A 263 -4.62 -10.90 -1.10
CA ILE A 263 -5.32 -9.61 -1.18
C ILE A 263 -5.37 -8.97 0.20
N ILE A 264 -5.52 -7.65 0.24
CA ILE A 264 -5.84 -6.92 1.47
C ILE A 264 -7.29 -7.27 1.86
N ASN A 265 -7.54 -7.47 3.16
CA ASN A 265 -8.88 -7.73 3.66
C ASN A 265 -9.79 -6.51 3.47
N GLU A 266 -11.07 -6.77 3.19
CA GLU A 266 -12.07 -5.72 3.07
C GLU A 266 -12.17 -4.87 4.35
N LYS A 267 -12.18 -3.55 4.17
CA LYS A 267 -12.53 -2.59 5.23
C LYS A 267 -14.03 -2.73 5.52
N LYS A 268 -14.39 -3.13 6.73
CA LYS A 268 -15.79 -3.35 7.17
C LYS A 268 -16.17 -2.32 8.23
N GLN A 269 -17.45 -1.99 8.32
CA GLN A 269 -17.96 -1.17 9.41
C GLN A 269 -18.15 -2.04 10.66
N GLN A 270 -17.58 -1.62 11.78
CA GLN A 270 -17.85 -2.19 13.10
C GLN A 270 -18.55 -1.15 13.97
N SER A 271 -19.69 -1.52 14.55
CA SER A 271 -20.47 -0.67 15.43
C SER A 271 -20.36 -1.13 16.88
N PHE A 272 -20.18 -0.17 17.78
CA PHE A 272 -20.23 -0.34 19.22
C PHE A 272 -21.48 0.37 19.76
N LEU A 273 -22.18 -0.27 20.69
CA LEU A 273 -23.33 0.32 21.37
C LEU A 273 -22.90 0.68 22.80
N LEU A 274 -22.93 1.97 23.13
CA LEU A 274 -22.60 2.47 24.45
C LEU A 274 -23.89 2.83 25.20
N PRO A 275 -24.21 2.17 26.32
CA PRO A 275 -25.36 2.49 27.14
C PRO A 275 -25.02 3.67 28.08
N LEU A 276 -25.15 4.90 27.59
CA LEU A 276 -24.93 6.14 28.35
C LEU A 276 -26.27 6.83 28.62
N GLY A 277 -27.17 6.15 29.33
CA GLY A 277 -28.56 6.57 29.52
C GLY A 277 -29.44 6.28 28.31
N GLU A 278 -29.07 6.81 27.14
CA GLU A 278 -29.55 6.38 25.83
C GLU A 278 -28.52 5.45 25.15
N VAL A 279 -28.97 4.62 24.20
CA VAL A 279 -28.07 3.74 23.43
C VAL A 279 -27.44 4.55 22.31
N ILE A 280 -26.16 4.89 22.47
CA ILE A 280 -25.38 5.58 21.44
C ILE A 280 -24.68 4.53 20.58
N ARG A 281 -24.89 4.59 19.26
CA ARG A 281 -24.16 3.75 18.29
C ARG A 281 -22.97 4.54 17.73
N ILE A 282 -21.77 4.04 17.97
CA ILE A 282 -20.55 4.56 17.36
C ILE A 282 -20.05 3.55 16.35
N SER A 283 -19.73 3.98 15.12
CA SER A 283 -19.27 3.08 14.05
C SER A 283 -17.93 3.53 13.51
N PHE A 284 -17.02 2.57 13.32
CA PHE A 284 -15.69 2.81 12.75
C PHE A 284 -15.38 1.77 11.67
N PRO A 285 -14.60 2.15 10.64
CA PRO A 285 -14.03 1.18 9.72
C PRO A 285 -12.98 0.32 10.43
N VAL A 286 -12.97 -0.98 10.13
CA VAL A 286 -11.98 -1.95 10.62
C VAL A 286 -11.52 -2.86 9.47
N ILE A 287 -10.26 -3.28 9.51
CA ILE A 287 -9.71 -4.34 8.65
C ILE A 287 -9.37 -5.51 9.58
N ARG A 288 -9.49 -6.76 9.10
CA ARG A 288 -9.04 -7.91 9.89
C ARG A 288 -7.52 -8.06 9.74
N LYS A 289 -6.80 -8.14 10.87
CA LYS A 289 -5.34 -8.36 10.87
C LYS A 289 -4.94 -9.68 10.21
N GLN A 290 -5.76 -10.73 10.38
CA GLN A 290 -5.44 -12.05 9.88
C GLN A 290 -5.58 -12.12 8.36
N SER A 291 -4.46 -12.24 7.66
CA SER A 291 -4.43 -12.56 6.23
C SER A 291 -4.90 -14.01 6.01
N VAL A 292 -5.43 -14.29 4.82
CA VAL A 292 -5.62 -15.69 4.38
C VAL A 292 -4.27 -16.40 4.45
N ALA A 293 -4.22 -17.57 5.09
CA ALA A 293 -2.99 -18.34 5.20
C ALA A 293 -2.47 -18.69 3.80
N VAL A 294 -1.35 -18.08 3.42
CA VAL A 294 -0.66 -18.39 2.17
C VAL A 294 0.35 -19.49 2.47
N ARG A 295 0.38 -20.54 1.65
CA ARG A 295 1.45 -21.54 1.73
C ARG A 295 2.78 -20.86 1.42
N GLN A 296 3.87 -21.34 2.00
CA GLN A 296 5.20 -20.85 1.66
C GLN A 296 5.40 -20.91 0.14
N THR A 297 5.70 -19.76 -0.46
CA THR A 297 6.05 -19.66 -1.88
C THR A 297 7.56 -19.61 -2.03
N GLY A 298 8.05 -19.73 -3.26
CA GLY A 298 9.47 -19.79 -3.57
C GLY A 298 9.68 -20.28 -4.99
N PHE A 299 10.91 -20.64 -5.32
CA PHE A 299 11.24 -21.13 -6.64
C PHE A 299 12.12 -22.37 -6.56
N ARG A 300 12.14 -23.13 -7.66
CA ARG A 300 13.08 -24.22 -7.89
C ARG A 300 13.79 -23.93 -9.21
N LEU A 301 15.13 -23.95 -9.17
CA LEU A 301 15.92 -23.86 -10.39
C LEU A 301 16.17 -25.27 -10.92
N ASN A 302 15.63 -25.58 -12.11
CA ASN A 302 15.70 -26.93 -12.72
C ASN A 302 15.20 -28.02 -11.74
N GLU A 303 15.99 -29.08 -11.55
CA GLU A 303 15.74 -30.16 -10.59
C GLU A 303 16.36 -29.91 -9.20
N GLY A 304 16.77 -28.67 -8.92
CA GLY A 304 17.40 -28.28 -7.66
C GLY A 304 16.47 -28.32 -6.45
N LEU A 305 17.02 -27.95 -5.29
CA LEU A 305 16.24 -27.79 -4.07
C LEU A 305 15.30 -26.58 -4.19
N PHE A 306 14.13 -26.70 -3.56
CA PHE A 306 13.21 -25.58 -3.41
C PHE A 306 13.83 -24.52 -2.52
N SER A 307 13.90 -23.29 -3.03
CA SER A 307 14.34 -22.11 -2.28
C SER A 307 13.10 -21.33 -1.86
N PRO A 308 12.80 -21.23 -0.56
CA PRO A 308 11.66 -20.47 -0.09
C PRO A 308 11.84 -18.98 -0.37
N GLY A 309 10.76 -18.31 -0.75
CA GLY A 309 10.71 -16.87 -0.85
C GLY A 309 10.74 -16.23 0.54
N GLU A 310 11.30 -15.03 0.62
CA GLU A 310 11.33 -14.22 1.83
C GLU A 310 10.19 -13.20 1.77
N LEU A 311 9.44 -13.05 2.86
CA LEU A 311 8.39 -12.05 2.94
C LEU A 311 9.03 -10.67 3.02
N ALA A 312 8.90 -9.87 1.95
CA ALA A 312 9.42 -8.50 1.93
C ALA A 312 8.37 -7.45 2.34
N GLN A 313 7.08 -7.71 2.11
CA GLN A 313 6.01 -6.80 2.54
C GLN A 313 4.71 -7.53 2.83
N ASN A 314 3.96 -7.03 3.81
CA ASN A 314 2.61 -7.48 4.10
C ASN A 314 1.63 -6.28 4.09
N PHE A 315 1.04 -6.02 2.93
CA PHE A 315 0.07 -4.92 2.75
C PHE A 315 -1.15 -5.03 3.67
N ASN A 316 -1.61 -6.25 4.02
CA ASN A 316 -2.74 -6.40 4.93
C ASN A 316 -2.39 -5.96 6.37
N SER A 317 -1.18 -6.27 6.83
CA SER A 317 -0.67 -5.80 8.13
C SER A 317 -0.53 -4.28 8.16
N ILE A 318 0.03 -3.69 7.10
CA ILE A 318 0.18 -2.24 6.94
C ILE A 318 -1.18 -1.55 6.95
N ALA A 319 -2.14 -2.02 6.15
CA ALA A 319 -3.48 -1.46 6.08
C ALA A 319 -4.21 -1.56 7.43
N TYR A 320 -4.07 -2.69 8.12
CA TYR A 320 -4.64 -2.89 9.46
C TYR A 320 -4.09 -1.87 10.47
N GLU A 321 -2.77 -1.80 10.61
CA GLU A 321 -2.13 -0.94 11.62
C GLU A 321 -2.32 0.54 11.30
N SER A 322 -2.34 0.92 10.02
CA SER A 322 -2.65 2.31 9.59
C SER A 322 -4.06 2.71 9.99
N LEU A 323 -5.03 1.80 9.85
CA LEU A 323 -6.42 2.06 10.22
C LEU A 323 -6.60 2.10 11.75
N GLU A 324 -5.92 1.20 12.48
CA GLU A 324 -5.94 1.21 13.95
C GLU A 324 -5.30 2.48 14.52
N ASP A 325 -4.22 3.00 13.92
CA ASP A 325 -3.61 4.25 14.34
C ASP A 325 -4.60 5.43 14.23
N ARG A 326 -5.37 5.49 13.14
CA ARG A 326 -6.42 6.51 12.96
C ARG A 326 -7.57 6.36 13.96
N ARG A 327 -7.91 5.14 14.37
CA ARG A 327 -8.98 4.88 15.34
C ARG A 327 -8.63 5.36 16.76
N LEU A 328 -7.34 5.42 17.08
CA LEU A 328 -6.83 5.77 18.41
C LEU A 328 -6.54 7.27 18.61
N ARG A 329 -6.62 8.06 17.54
CA ARG A 329 -6.47 9.53 17.57
C ARG A 329 -7.82 10.20 17.74
#